data_AF-A0A8B7D9S6-F1
#
_entry.id   AF-A0A8B7D9S6-F1
#
_cell.length_a   1.000
_cell.length_b   1.000
_cell.length_c   1.000
_cell.angle_alpha   90.00
_cell.angle_beta   90.00
_cell.angle_gamma   90.00
#
_symmetry.space_group_name_H-M   'P 1'
#
loop_
_entity.id
_entity.type
_entity.pdbx_description
1 polymer ?
#
loop_
_entity_poly.entity_id
_entity_poly.type
_entity_poly.pdbx_seq_one_letter_code
_entity_poly.pdbx_strand_id
1 'polypeptide(L)'
;MDENANYAIMDENANKLNTEFSDFLKCFGNNVCIAQLQLREKHMLPLSAASDICDMVKYLLDLFQNSFVSLIRQRLKVLNIESDDDSVLNQILTFSSIYDRVSQLFTTDHLKMLYMLNNLEFVPPKELDMPANELHQFNESVDGSNNEVSSEILSPPLITNTDDIWASCERNRLKPVENDGIIRDYSDGTHFKSLNVNNNKFIRLHLYNDELEICNALGSRRGTHKISIFYFIVGNVDTHLWTNLDHIHLVLVVQYSAVKRFGYDKVLNKLMHDVKLLEIYGLDLNIDGSIEHVYGSIVTFSGDNLSSHSFGGFSTCFSSGRICRHCMVSFRFLSDVHSESSCQLRTIDLHKYHVQQVKTDKSLGAVYGVLSRCSLSSLQYFNAIECFPPDFMHDGLEGLLSVNFSIVVRNLIKEKLFTIVQLKEEIAKFKYSIPDSCDKPAVSCIPNNLGTTNKRIHGKAVERWSLFHFLPVFVSCLVKNPDILLNNNFWQLHLLCRQIVQIILAPEIDINWIPILEHLIQRHHSLLECISPVSFIPKIHYL
;
A
#
# COMPACT_ATOMS: atom_id res chain seq x y z
N MET A 1 34.45 -14.40 58.48
CA MET A 1 33.82 -14.98 57.27
C MET A 1 32.58 -14.21 56.85
N ASP A 2 31.86 -13.55 57.78
CA ASP A 2 30.65 -12.77 57.45
C ASP A 2 30.90 -11.36 56.86
N GLU A 3 32.04 -10.71 57.13
CA GLU A 3 32.33 -9.39 56.56
C GLU A 3 32.64 -9.45 55.05
N ASN A 4 33.42 -10.43 54.59
CA ASN A 4 33.72 -10.58 53.16
C ASN A 4 32.49 -10.97 52.32
N ALA A 5 31.51 -11.66 52.91
CA ALA A 5 30.25 -11.98 52.25
C ALA A 5 29.36 -10.73 52.12
N ASN A 6 29.31 -9.88 53.16
CA ASN A 6 28.58 -8.60 53.09
C ASN A 6 29.19 -7.63 52.08
N TYR A 7 30.52 -7.52 52.00
CA TYR A 7 31.16 -6.66 51.00
C TYR A 7 30.88 -7.13 49.57
N ALA A 8 30.93 -8.45 49.29
CA ALA A 8 30.61 -8.98 47.97
C ALA A 8 29.13 -8.76 47.57
N ILE A 9 28.19 -8.89 48.51
CA ILE A 9 26.76 -8.65 48.28
C ILE A 9 26.48 -7.15 48.04
N MET A 10 27.16 -6.25 48.76
CA MET A 10 27.03 -4.81 48.55
C MET A 10 27.55 -4.37 47.17
N ASP A 11 28.66 -4.95 46.72
CA ASP A 11 29.26 -4.66 45.42
C ASP A 11 28.41 -5.20 44.26
N GLU A 12 27.82 -6.40 44.40
CA GLU A 12 26.85 -6.94 43.44
C GLU A 12 25.57 -6.09 43.34
N ASN A 13 25.04 -5.60 44.47
CA ASN A 13 23.86 -4.75 44.48
C ASN A 13 24.11 -3.37 43.86
N ALA A 14 25.27 -2.76 44.11
CA ALA A 14 25.65 -1.48 43.51
C ALA A 14 25.86 -1.60 41.97
N ASN A 15 26.44 -2.72 41.51
CA ASN A 15 26.59 -3.01 40.09
C ASN A 15 25.24 -3.26 39.40
N LYS A 16 24.32 -3.96 40.09
CA LYS A 16 22.95 -4.17 39.61
C LYS A 16 22.20 -2.84 39.46
N LEU A 17 22.27 -1.96 40.47
CA LEU A 17 21.58 -0.68 40.47
C LEU A 17 22.13 0.28 39.39
N ASN A 18 23.44 0.28 39.15
CA ASN A 18 24.05 1.00 38.03
C ASN A 18 23.55 0.50 36.67
N THR A 19 23.40 -0.82 36.52
CA THR A 19 22.86 -1.45 35.31
C THR A 19 21.41 -1.05 35.09
N GLU A 20 20.56 -1.14 36.14
CA GLU A 20 19.15 -0.74 36.09
C GLU A 20 18.98 0.74 35.72
N PHE A 21 19.83 1.63 36.27
CA PHE A 21 19.76 3.06 35.94
C PHE A 21 20.22 3.35 34.51
N SER A 22 21.25 2.64 34.03
CA SER A 22 21.69 2.74 32.63
C SER A 22 20.60 2.24 31.67
N ASP A 23 19.95 1.13 31.99
CA ASP A 23 18.84 0.57 31.20
C ASP A 23 17.63 1.52 31.18
N PHE A 24 17.32 2.15 32.31
CA PHE A 24 16.32 3.21 32.39
C PHE A 24 16.66 4.38 31.46
N LEU A 25 17.88 4.91 31.51
CA LEU A 25 18.30 6.03 30.66
C LEU A 25 18.24 5.68 29.17
N LYS A 26 18.62 4.45 28.81
CA LYS A 26 18.51 3.94 27.43
C LYS A 26 17.06 3.86 27.00
N CYS A 27 16.19 3.23 27.81
CA CYS A 27 14.76 3.11 27.52
C CYS A 27 14.09 4.49 27.42
N PHE A 28 14.38 5.40 28.35
CA PHE A 28 13.85 6.76 28.33
C PHE A 28 14.34 7.54 27.09
N GLY A 29 15.63 7.46 26.77
CA GLY A 29 16.21 8.08 25.58
C GLY A 29 15.58 7.57 24.28
N ASN A 30 15.36 6.25 24.17
CA ASN A 30 14.70 5.63 23.03
C ASN A 30 13.29 6.21 22.84
N ASN A 31 12.49 6.26 23.91
CA ASN A 31 11.14 6.81 23.87
C ASN A 31 11.11 8.31 23.55
N VAL A 32 12.05 9.10 24.09
CA VAL A 32 12.15 10.54 23.74
C VAL A 32 12.50 10.71 22.26
N CYS A 33 13.45 9.94 21.73
CA CYS A 33 13.81 9.99 20.31
C CYS A 33 12.62 9.59 19.42
N ILE A 34 11.93 8.49 19.76
CA ILE A 34 10.72 8.04 19.03
C ILE A 34 9.62 9.10 19.09
N ALA A 35 9.37 9.73 20.24
CA ALA A 35 8.36 10.79 20.36
C ALA A 35 8.68 11.98 19.46
N GLN A 36 9.95 12.42 19.41
CA GLN A 36 10.38 13.48 18.49
C GLN A 36 10.17 13.09 17.02
N LEU A 37 10.47 11.83 16.65
CA LEU A 37 10.23 11.32 15.31
C LEU A 37 8.74 11.26 14.98
N GLN A 38 7.90 10.82 15.91
CA GLN A 38 6.45 10.77 15.71
C GLN A 38 5.84 12.17 15.50
N LEU A 39 6.29 13.18 16.25
CA LEU A 39 5.85 14.56 16.03
C LEU A 39 6.15 15.05 14.60
N ARG A 40 7.35 14.73 14.09
CA ARG A 40 7.79 15.18 12.77
C ARG A 40 7.23 14.34 11.62
N GLU A 41 7.33 13.02 11.72
CA GLU A 41 7.05 12.09 10.61
C GLU A 41 5.61 11.55 10.63
N LYS A 42 5.03 11.28 11.81
CA LYS A 42 3.67 10.73 11.93
C LYS A 42 2.61 11.84 11.97
N HIS A 43 2.89 12.90 12.72
CA HIS A 43 1.98 14.04 12.87
C HIS A 43 2.27 15.18 11.90
N MET A 44 3.34 15.07 11.10
CA MET A 44 3.72 16.03 10.07
C MET A 44 3.79 17.47 10.60
N LEU A 45 4.20 17.64 11.85
CA LEU A 45 4.27 18.96 12.46
C LEU A 45 5.45 19.76 11.90
N PRO A 46 5.28 21.07 11.66
CA PRO A 46 6.41 21.94 11.36
C PRO A 46 7.48 21.84 12.45
N LEU A 47 8.75 21.93 12.05
CA LEU A 47 9.89 21.82 12.97
C LEU A 47 9.76 22.74 14.19
N SER A 48 9.23 23.95 14.02
CA SER A 48 8.98 24.89 15.12
C SER A 48 7.96 24.34 16.11
N ALA A 49 6.80 23.85 15.64
CA ALA A 49 5.75 23.31 16.49
C ALA A 49 6.21 22.04 17.22
N ALA A 50 6.97 21.17 16.53
CA ALA A 50 7.54 19.98 17.16
C ALA A 50 8.55 20.34 18.26
N SER A 51 9.39 21.35 18.02
CA SER A 51 10.34 21.87 19.03
C SER A 51 9.62 22.45 20.24
N ASP A 52 8.61 23.30 20.02
CA ASP A 52 7.83 23.92 21.10
C ASP A 52 7.18 22.85 22.00
N ILE A 53 6.63 21.78 21.39
CA ILE A 53 6.07 20.65 22.13
C ILE A 53 7.14 19.93 22.95
N CYS A 54 8.32 19.68 22.37
CA CYS A 54 9.44 19.05 23.09
C CYS A 54 9.89 19.90 24.28
N ASP A 55 9.96 21.22 24.11
CA ASP A 55 10.34 22.16 25.18
C ASP A 55 9.29 22.21 26.29
N MET A 56 7.99 22.16 25.96
CA MET A 56 6.92 22.05 26.95
C MET A 56 6.99 20.74 27.74
N VAL A 57 7.22 19.62 27.07
CA VAL A 57 7.38 18.30 27.71
C VAL A 57 8.60 18.30 28.62
N LYS A 58 9.74 18.81 28.13
CA LYS A 58 10.96 18.99 28.93
C LYS A 58 10.67 19.78 30.19
N TYR A 59 10.03 20.94 30.08
CA TYR A 59 9.71 21.78 31.24
C TYR A 59 8.89 21.04 32.31
N LEU A 60 7.86 20.29 31.89
CA LEU A 60 7.04 19.50 32.81
C LEU A 60 7.84 18.38 33.50
N LEU A 61 8.71 17.70 32.76
CA LEU A 61 9.58 16.64 33.28
C LEU A 61 10.62 17.19 34.24
N ASP A 62 11.25 18.31 33.91
CA ASP A 62 12.22 18.98 34.78
C ASP A 62 11.54 19.46 36.07
N LEU A 63 10.32 20.02 35.98
CA LEU A 63 9.55 20.42 37.16
C LEU A 63 9.23 19.22 38.07
N PHE A 64 8.77 18.12 37.48
CA PHE A 64 8.50 16.86 38.19
C PHE A 64 9.76 16.30 38.86
N GLN A 65 10.85 16.13 38.10
CA GLN A 65 12.12 15.62 38.59
C GLN A 65 12.66 16.46 39.74
N ASN A 66 12.72 17.79 39.58
CA ASN A 66 13.24 18.68 40.61
C ASN A 66 12.40 18.63 41.90
N SER A 67 11.08 18.57 41.77
CA SER A 67 10.18 18.46 42.93
C SER A 67 10.35 17.11 43.65
N PHE A 68 10.44 16.02 42.90
CA PHE A 68 10.59 14.67 43.45
C PHE A 68 11.96 14.45 44.10
N VAL A 69 13.04 14.90 43.47
CA VAL A 69 14.40 14.91 44.04
C VAL A 69 14.45 15.73 45.32
N SER A 70 13.77 16.89 45.37
CA SER A 70 13.68 17.71 46.59
C SER A 70 12.99 16.97 47.74
N LEU A 71 11.87 16.29 47.46
CA LEU A 71 11.15 15.47 48.45
C LEU A 71 11.99 14.32 48.98
N ILE A 72 12.69 13.59 48.10
CA ILE A 72 13.58 12.49 48.50
C ILE A 72 14.72 13.02 49.37
N ARG A 73 15.39 14.11 48.94
CA ARG A 73 16.47 14.74 49.72
C ARG A 73 15.99 15.16 51.11
N GLN A 74 14.79 15.72 51.22
CA GLN A 74 14.21 16.07 52.52
C GLN A 74 13.97 14.83 53.39
N ARG A 75 13.47 13.73 52.80
CA ARG A 75 13.21 12.50 53.53
C ARG A 75 14.49 11.80 53.99
N LEU A 76 15.52 11.75 53.15
CA LEU A 76 16.84 11.21 53.51
C LEU A 76 17.47 11.98 54.67
N LYS A 77 17.35 13.31 54.67
CA LYS A 77 17.77 14.16 55.80
C LYS A 77 17.04 13.81 57.09
N VAL A 78 15.72 13.59 57.04
CA VAL A 78 14.93 13.18 58.23
C VAL A 78 15.35 11.79 58.75
N LEU A 79 15.79 10.91 57.85
CA LEU A 79 16.24 9.56 58.19
C LEU A 79 17.73 9.48 58.57
N ASN A 80 18.46 10.61 58.56
CA ASN A 80 19.92 10.67 58.75
C ASN A 80 20.70 9.72 57.82
N ILE A 81 20.26 9.60 56.57
CA ILE A 81 20.97 8.85 55.53
C ILE A 81 21.78 9.84 54.70
N GLU A 82 23.10 9.69 54.66
CA GLU A 82 23.98 10.49 53.81
C GLU A 82 23.93 9.94 52.37
N SER A 83 23.61 10.80 51.41
CA SER A 83 23.48 10.40 49.99
C SER A 83 24.82 10.21 49.30
N ASP A 84 25.92 10.66 49.91
CA ASP A 84 27.25 10.66 49.32
C ASP A 84 27.93 9.28 49.39
N ASP A 85 27.42 8.39 50.24
CA ASP A 85 27.95 7.03 50.43
C ASP A 85 27.50 6.03 49.34
N ASP A 86 26.47 6.39 48.53
CA ASP A 86 25.99 5.58 47.41
C ASP A 86 26.13 6.37 46.09
N SER A 87 27.03 5.90 45.23
CA SER A 87 27.34 6.55 43.95
C SER A 87 26.14 6.67 43.00
N VAL A 88 25.19 5.73 43.05
CA VAL A 88 24.02 5.71 42.16
C VAL A 88 22.94 6.64 42.70
N LEU A 89 22.70 6.61 44.01
CA LEU A 89 21.78 7.52 44.68
C LEU A 89 22.25 8.97 44.51
N ASN A 90 23.55 9.22 44.68
CA ASN A 90 24.12 10.55 44.46
C ASN A 90 23.94 11.00 43.01
N GLN A 91 24.20 10.11 42.03
CA GLN A 91 23.91 10.39 40.62
C GLN A 91 22.43 10.77 40.42
N ILE A 92 21.49 9.90 40.80
CA ILE A 92 20.03 10.14 40.64
C ILE A 92 19.61 11.48 41.24
N LEU A 93 20.11 11.80 42.43
CA LEU A 93 19.75 13.02 43.15
C LEU A 93 20.47 14.27 42.66
N THR A 94 21.57 14.18 41.92
CA THR A 94 22.32 15.35 41.43
C THR A 94 21.96 15.80 40.02
N PHE A 95 21.24 14.98 39.24
CA PHE A 95 20.83 15.37 37.88
C PHE A 95 19.86 16.55 37.87
N SER A 96 20.19 17.58 37.10
CA SER A 96 19.34 18.76 36.89
C SER A 96 18.22 18.53 35.87
N SER A 97 18.47 17.72 34.84
CA SER A 97 17.48 17.33 33.82
C SER A 97 17.88 16.00 33.18
N ILE A 98 17.07 14.95 33.39
CA ILE A 98 17.24 13.67 32.70
C ILE A 98 16.92 13.84 31.21
N TYR A 99 15.97 14.72 30.86
CA TYR A 99 15.60 15.00 29.47
C TYR A 99 16.79 15.57 28.68
N ASP A 100 17.47 16.60 29.20
CA ASP A 100 18.64 17.18 28.52
C ASP A 100 19.78 16.17 28.37
N ARG A 101 19.97 15.32 29.37
CA ARG A 101 21.02 14.30 29.32
C ARG A 101 20.83 13.33 28.16
N VAL A 102 19.60 12.86 27.93
CA VAL A 102 19.32 11.94 26.82
C VAL A 102 19.20 12.69 25.49
N SER A 103 18.57 13.87 25.47
CA SER A 103 18.30 14.60 24.23
C SER A 103 19.57 15.10 23.55
N GLN A 104 20.63 15.38 24.33
CA GLN A 104 21.97 15.70 23.81
C GLN A 104 22.51 14.63 22.84
N LEU A 105 22.12 13.36 23.02
CA LEU A 105 22.55 12.25 22.17
C LEU A 105 21.94 12.28 20.76
N PHE A 106 20.89 13.08 20.54
CA PHE A 106 20.16 13.16 19.26
C PHE A 106 19.65 14.58 18.95
N THR A 107 20.41 15.61 19.35
CA THR A 107 20.08 17.02 19.17
C THR A 107 20.09 17.49 17.72
N THR A 108 20.99 16.95 16.89
CA THR A 108 21.10 17.27 15.46
C THR A 108 20.61 16.09 14.62
N ASP A 109 20.23 16.32 13.36
CA ASP A 109 19.81 15.21 12.47
C ASP A 109 20.89 14.14 12.31
N HIS A 110 22.18 14.53 12.26
CA HIS A 110 23.30 13.59 12.22
C HIS A 110 23.40 12.74 13.50
N LEU A 111 23.31 13.38 14.68
CA LEU A 111 23.34 12.66 15.96
C LEU A 111 22.10 11.76 16.13
N LYS A 112 20.94 12.23 15.68
CA LYS A 112 19.69 11.46 15.68
C LYS A 112 19.80 10.21 14.81
N MET A 113 20.35 10.33 13.60
CA MET A 113 20.63 9.19 12.73
C MET A 113 21.57 8.18 13.40
N LEU A 114 22.68 8.65 13.99
CA LEU A 114 23.60 7.76 14.73
C LEU A 114 22.91 7.10 15.93
N TYR A 115 22.07 7.83 16.65
CA TYR A 115 21.31 7.31 17.78
C TYR A 115 20.33 6.21 17.33
N MET A 116 19.59 6.44 16.25
CA MET A 116 18.67 5.49 15.64
C MET A 116 19.38 4.20 15.21
N LEU A 117 20.53 4.32 14.53
CA LEU A 117 21.35 3.18 14.10
C LEU A 117 21.81 2.30 15.26
N ASN A 118 22.19 2.93 16.38
CA ASN A 118 22.77 2.23 17.52
C ASN A 118 21.74 1.71 18.52
N ASN A 119 20.53 2.30 18.58
CA ASN A 119 19.58 2.05 19.68
C ASN A 119 18.15 1.70 19.25
N LEU A 120 17.75 1.94 18.00
CA LEU A 120 16.36 1.79 17.52
C LEU A 120 16.20 0.82 16.35
N GLU A 121 17.18 -0.07 16.13
CA GLU A 121 17.18 -1.05 15.01
C GLU A 121 16.90 -0.43 13.63
N PHE A 122 17.21 0.86 13.48
CA PHE A 122 16.92 1.59 12.26
C PHE A 122 17.79 1.09 11.11
N VAL A 123 17.16 0.79 9.99
CA VAL A 123 17.84 0.38 8.76
C VAL A 123 17.85 1.55 7.79
N PRO A 124 19.01 2.19 7.55
CA PRO A 124 19.07 3.33 6.66
C PRO A 124 18.88 2.87 5.21
N PRO A 125 18.27 3.71 4.35
CA PRO A 125 18.21 3.43 2.93
C PRO A 125 19.62 3.32 2.36
N LYS A 126 19.82 2.36 1.46
CA LYS A 126 21.06 2.17 0.72
C LYS A 126 20.90 2.70 -0.69
N GLU A 127 21.74 3.66 -1.04
CA GLU A 127 21.86 4.19 -2.39
C GLU A 127 22.58 3.16 -3.28
N LEU A 128 22.05 2.96 -4.49
CA LEU A 128 22.55 2.03 -5.48
C LEU A 128 22.89 2.80 -6.76
N ASP A 129 24.16 2.79 -7.13
CA ASP A 129 24.64 3.38 -8.38
C ASP A 129 24.25 2.50 -9.58
N MET A 130 23.66 3.12 -10.60
CA MET A 130 23.36 2.45 -11.87
C MET A 130 24.50 2.69 -12.87
N PRO A 131 25.07 1.63 -13.49
CA PRO A 131 26.19 1.78 -14.41
C PRO A 131 25.82 2.64 -15.63
N ALA A 132 26.56 3.72 -15.85
CA ALA A 132 26.24 4.76 -16.84
C ALA A 132 26.20 4.25 -18.30
N ASN A 133 26.92 3.17 -18.62
CA ASN A 133 27.18 2.73 -20.01
C ASN A 133 26.19 1.70 -20.55
N GLU A 134 25.13 1.37 -19.80
CA GLU A 134 24.36 0.15 -20.01
C GLU A 134 22.91 0.44 -20.45
N LEU A 135 22.75 1.01 -21.65
CA LEU A 135 21.45 1.38 -22.25
C LEU A 135 20.54 0.16 -22.50
N HIS A 136 19.29 0.25 -22.07
CA HIS A 136 18.22 -0.59 -22.60
C HIS A 136 17.75 0.01 -23.93
N GLN A 137 17.69 -0.78 -25.01
CA GLN A 137 17.24 -0.32 -26.32
C GLN A 137 15.72 -0.05 -26.32
N PHE A 138 15.32 1.13 -25.85
CA PHE A 138 14.12 1.83 -26.31
C PHE A 138 14.55 3.25 -26.68
N ASN A 139 14.50 3.57 -27.97
CA ASN A 139 14.88 4.87 -28.50
C ASN A 139 14.02 5.98 -27.91
N GLU A 140 14.60 6.80 -27.05
CA GLU A 140 14.41 8.25 -26.99
C GLU A 140 15.62 8.84 -26.25
N SER A 141 16.16 9.94 -26.78
CA SER A 141 17.34 10.63 -26.23
C SER A 141 17.04 11.16 -24.82
N VAL A 142 17.65 10.57 -23.80
CA VAL A 142 17.62 11.10 -22.43
C VAL A 142 19.02 11.61 -22.10
N ASP A 143 19.10 12.90 -21.80
CA ASP A 143 20.33 13.59 -21.43
C ASP A 143 20.98 12.93 -20.20
N GLY A 144 22.32 12.92 -20.22
CA GLY A 144 23.13 12.30 -19.18
C GLY A 144 23.13 13.10 -17.89
N SER A 145 22.18 12.83 -17.00
CA SER A 145 22.31 13.08 -15.57
C SER A 145 22.54 11.76 -14.82
N ASN A 146 23.25 11.84 -13.70
CA ASN A 146 23.36 10.74 -12.74
C ASN A 146 21.95 10.33 -12.30
N ASN A 147 21.64 9.05 -12.40
CA ASN A 147 20.35 8.49 -12.04
C ASN A 147 20.54 7.68 -10.75
N GLU A 148 20.10 8.25 -9.64
CA GLU A 148 20.23 7.66 -8.30
C GLU A 148 19.03 6.74 -8.00
N VAL A 149 19.29 5.65 -7.30
CA VAL A 149 18.30 4.68 -6.81
C VAL A 149 18.49 4.52 -5.32
N SER A 150 17.44 4.70 -4.52
CA SER A 150 17.50 4.49 -3.08
C SER A 150 16.65 3.27 -2.71
N SER A 151 17.23 2.31 -2.00
CA SER A 151 16.53 1.07 -1.59
C SER A 151 16.47 0.93 -0.07
N GLU A 152 15.32 0.56 0.46
CA GLU A 152 15.18 0.00 1.80
C GLU A 152 15.17 -1.52 1.65
N ILE A 153 16.22 -2.15 2.18
CA ILE A 153 16.42 -3.59 2.05
C ILE A 153 15.50 -4.30 3.04
N LEU A 154 14.81 -5.36 2.58
CA LEU A 154 14.11 -6.34 3.40
C LEU A 154 14.98 -6.75 4.58
N SER A 155 14.81 -6.08 5.72
CA SER A 155 15.60 -6.30 6.91
C SER A 155 14.79 -7.16 7.88
N PRO A 156 15.41 -8.16 8.53
CA PRO A 156 14.73 -9.00 9.51
C PRO A 156 13.91 -8.22 10.58
N PRO A 157 14.36 -7.04 11.08
CA PRO A 157 13.60 -6.25 12.05
C PRO A 157 12.20 -5.81 11.56
N LEU A 158 12.00 -5.61 10.25
CA LEU A 158 10.70 -5.25 9.67
C LEU A 158 9.67 -6.37 9.81
N ILE A 159 10.10 -7.62 9.97
CA ILE A 159 9.25 -8.81 10.06
C ILE A 159 9.14 -9.31 11.51
N THR A 160 10.16 -9.11 12.34
CA THR A 160 10.22 -9.64 13.71
C THR A 160 9.73 -8.70 14.80
N ASN A 161 9.77 -7.37 14.61
CA ASN A 161 9.73 -6.44 15.74
C ASN A 161 8.39 -5.73 15.96
N THR A 162 7.31 -6.26 15.39
CA THR A 162 5.97 -5.84 15.76
C THR A 162 5.19 -7.09 16.19
N ASP A 163 4.92 -7.20 17.50
CA ASP A 163 4.20 -8.31 18.14
C ASP A 163 2.85 -8.63 17.45
N ASP A 164 2.30 -7.68 16.69
CA ASP A 164 1.07 -7.80 15.93
C ASP A 164 1.20 -8.59 14.61
N ILE A 165 2.30 -8.45 13.85
CA ILE A 165 2.49 -9.11 12.55
C ILE A 165 2.65 -10.61 12.76
N TRP A 166 3.61 -11.04 13.59
CA TRP A 166 3.84 -12.47 13.77
C TRP A 166 2.66 -13.13 14.48
N ALA A 167 2.08 -12.50 15.49
CA ALA A 167 0.87 -13.02 16.12
C ALA A 167 -0.30 -13.12 15.12
N SER A 168 -0.43 -12.17 14.19
CA SER A 168 -1.44 -12.25 13.11
C SER A 168 -1.14 -13.39 12.13
N CYS A 169 0.11 -13.53 11.70
CA CYS A 169 0.57 -14.64 10.87
C CYS A 169 0.28 -16.00 11.52
N GLU A 170 0.61 -16.17 12.81
CA GLU A 170 0.35 -17.40 13.55
C GLU A 170 -1.14 -17.65 13.77
N ARG A 171 -1.94 -16.61 14.05
CA ARG A 171 -3.42 -16.75 14.10
C ARG A 171 -3.96 -17.26 12.76
N ASN A 172 -3.53 -16.69 11.64
CA ASN A 172 -3.96 -17.14 10.32
C ASN A 172 -3.43 -18.54 9.96
N ARG A 173 -2.23 -18.89 10.43
CA ARG A 173 -1.65 -20.22 10.29
C ARG A 173 -2.43 -21.29 11.06
N LEU A 174 -2.88 -20.95 12.27
CA LEU A 174 -3.63 -21.87 13.14
C LEU A 174 -5.12 -21.96 12.80
N LYS A 175 -5.64 -21.09 11.92
CA LYS A 175 -7.01 -21.24 11.40
C LYS A 175 -7.10 -22.58 10.67
N PRO A 176 -8.03 -23.47 11.06
CA PRO A 176 -8.25 -24.69 10.31
C PRO A 176 -8.59 -24.32 8.86
N VAL A 177 -8.04 -25.07 7.91
CA VAL A 177 -8.44 -24.98 6.49
C VAL A 177 -9.84 -25.58 6.39
N GLU A 178 -10.83 -24.86 6.90
CA GLU A 178 -12.22 -25.22 6.71
C GLU A 178 -12.55 -24.92 5.25
N ASN A 179 -12.85 -25.98 4.49
CA ASN A 179 -13.41 -25.85 3.16
C ASN A 179 -14.90 -25.51 3.30
N ASP A 180 -15.17 -24.39 3.95
CA ASP A 180 -16.51 -23.87 4.24
C ASP A 180 -17.18 -23.23 3.02
N GLY A 181 -16.44 -23.15 1.89
CA GLY A 181 -16.90 -22.57 0.65
C GLY A 181 -16.87 -21.04 0.66
N ILE A 182 -16.22 -20.40 1.63
CA ILE A 182 -16.11 -18.95 1.72
C ILE A 182 -14.76 -18.48 1.16
N ILE A 183 -14.80 -17.37 0.41
CA ILE A 183 -13.63 -16.67 -0.11
C ILE A 183 -13.50 -15.35 0.66
N ARG A 184 -12.37 -15.19 1.35
CA ARG A 184 -12.05 -14.06 2.22
C ARG A 184 -10.85 -13.29 1.70
N ASP A 185 -9.83 -14.02 1.24
CA ASP A 185 -8.64 -13.42 0.67
C ASP A 185 -7.99 -14.29 -0.41
N TYR A 186 -6.83 -13.84 -0.91
CA TYR A 186 -6.04 -14.52 -1.94
C TYR A 186 -5.75 -16.00 -1.63
N SER A 187 -5.60 -16.38 -0.36
CA SER A 187 -5.33 -17.77 0.07
C SER A 187 -6.48 -18.74 -0.19
N ASP A 188 -7.72 -18.25 -0.25
CA ASP A 188 -8.87 -19.10 -0.56
C ASP A 188 -8.98 -19.40 -2.06
N GLY A 189 -8.29 -18.62 -2.88
CA GLY A 189 -8.26 -18.73 -4.34
C GLY A 189 -7.58 -20.00 -4.85
N THR A 190 -8.04 -20.48 -6.01
CA THR A 190 -7.51 -21.68 -6.67
C THR A 190 -6.05 -21.56 -7.06
N HIS A 191 -5.62 -20.36 -7.48
CA HIS A 191 -4.24 -20.10 -7.84
C HIS A 191 -3.29 -20.21 -6.64
N PHE A 192 -3.64 -19.63 -5.48
CA PHE A 192 -2.79 -19.79 -4.29
C PHE A 192 -2.67 -21.27 -3.89
N LYS A 193 -3.79 -22.01 -3.91
CA LYS A 193 -3.82 -23.44 -3.62
C LYS A 193 -2.93 -24.25 -4.59
N SER A 194 -2.76 -23.80 -5.83
CA SER A 194 -1.89 -24.48 -6.81
C SER A 194 -0.39 -24.23 -6.61
N LEU A 195 0.00 -23.19 -5.86
CA LEU A 195 1.40 -22.90 -5.55
C LEU A 195 2.03 -23.97 -4.64
N ASN A 196 1.23 -24.79 -3.97
CA ASN A 196 1.69 -25.86 -3.06
C ASN A 196 2.72 -25.39 -2.01
N VAL A 197 2.61 -24.14 -1.57
CA VAL A 197 3.48 -23.58 -0.53
C VAL A 197 3.15 -24.23 0.81
N ASN A 198 4.20 -24.56 1.59
CA ASN A 198 4.00 -25.05 2.95
C ASN A 198 3.58 -23.86 3.84
N ASN A 199 2.27 -23.69 4.03
CA ASN A 199 1.65 -22.57 4.74
C ASN A 199 2.24 -22.29 6.13
N ASN A 200 2.90 -23.26 6.75
CA ASN A 200 3.41 -23.12 8.11
C ASN A 200 4.66 -22.24 8.25
N LYS A 201 5.45 -22.04 7.19
CA LYS A 201 6.75 -21.32 7.27
C LYS A 201 7.07 -20.53 5.99
N PHE A 202 6.04 -20.00 5.34
CA PHE A 202 6.19 -19.26 4.08
C PHE A 202 5.57 -17.86 4.16
N ILE A 203 6.41 -16.83 4.02
CA ILE A 203 6.02 -15.43 3.97
C ILE A 203 5.62 -15.07 2.53
N ARG A 204 4.37 -14.65 2.38
CA ARG A 204 3.76 -14.16 1.15
C ARG A 204 4.03 -12.67 1.04
N LEU A 205 4.86 -12.26 0.09
CA LEU A 205 5.05 -10.84 -0.19
C LEU A 205 4.13 -10.42 -1.34
N HIS A 206 3.37 -9.35 -1.13
CA HIS A 206 2.65 -8.65 -2.18
C HIS A 206 3.38 -7.36 -2.50
N LEU A 207 3.86 -7.22 -3.73
CA LEU A 207 4.57 -6.03 -4.18
C LEU A 207 3.58 -5.05 -4.84
N TYR A 208 3.71 -3.76 -4.56
CA TYR A 208 2.90 -2.71 -5.18
C TYR A 208 3.81 -1.58 -5.71
N ASN A 209 3.41 -0.96 -6.81
CA ASN A 209 4.10 0.18 -7.38
C ASN A 209 3.17 1.38 -7.53
N ASP A 210 3.64 2.54 -7.08
CA ASP A 210 3.04 3.84 -7.37
C ASP A 210 4.04 4.77 -8.04
N GLU A 211 3.53 5.68 -8.86
CA GLU A 211 4.35 6.68 -9.54
C GLU A 211 3.94 8.09 -9.13
N LEU A 212 4.85 8.79 -8.46
CA LEU A 212 4.61 10.13 -7.92
C LEU A 212 5.32 11.20 -8.76
N GLU A 213 4.63 12.29 -9.06
CA GLU A 213 5.25 13.52 -9.58
C GLU A 213 5.50 14.49 -8.43
N ILE A 214 6.77 14.74 -8.10
CA ILE A 214 7.13 15.65 -6.98
C ILE A 214 6.89 17.12 -7.37
N CYS A 215 7.01 17.45 -8.65
CA CYS A 215 6.82 18.80 -9.15
C CYS A 215 5.35 19.15 -9.39
N ASN A 216 5.07 20.46 -9.52
CA ASN A 216 3.73 20.95 -9.81
C ASN A 216 3.19 20.29 -11.09
N ALA A 217 2.17 19.45 -10.94
CA ALA A 217 1.53 18.67 -12.01
C ALA A 217 0.91 19.53 -13.13
N LEU A 218 0.83 20.86 -12.95
CA LEU A 218 0.31 21.81 -13.93
C LEU A 218 1.39 22.73 -14.54
N GLY A 219 2.65 22.64 -14.10
CA GLY A 219 3.75 23.50 -14.56
C GLY A 219 4.41 23.04 -15.86
N SER A 220 5.32 23.87 -16.40
CA SER A 220 6.10 23.57 -17.61
C SER A 220 7.08 22.39 -17.48
N ARG A 221 7.31 21.90 -16.25
CA ARG A 221 8.15 20.74 -15.92
C ARG A 221 7.34 19.49 -15.56
N ARG A 222 6.05 19.45 -15.93
CA ARG A 222 5.20 18.27 -15.69
C ARG A 222 5.82 17.02 -16.32
N GLY A 223 6.01 15.96 -15.52
CA GLY A 223 6.50 14.66 -15.99
C GLY A 223 8.03 14.51 -15.97
N THR A 224 8.78 15.55 -15.55
CA THR A 224 10.25 15.49 -15.54
C THR A 224 10.82 14.91 -14.26
N HIS A 225 10.14 15.10 -13.12
CA HIS A 225 10.61 14.64 -11.81
C HIS A 225 9.70 13.56 -11.24
N LYS A 226 9.30 12.64 -12.13
CA LYS A 226 8.51 11.48 -11.78
C LYS A 226 9.40 10.44 -11.11
N ILE A 227 8.96 9.95 -9.96
CA ILE A 227 9.59 8.85 -9.24
C ILE A 227 8.65 7.65 -9.24
N SER A 228 9.25 6.46 -9.29
CA SER A 228 8.55 5.19 -9.13
C SER A 228 8.92 4.64 -7.76
N ILE A 229 7.92 4.30 -6.97
CA ILE A 229 8.06 3.86 -5.58
C ILE A 229 7.49 2.46 -5.46
N PHE A 230 8.25 1.58 -4.82
CA PHE A 230 7.89 0.19 -4.60
C PHE A 230 7.65 -0.06 -3.13
N TYR A 231 6.53 -0.69 -2.83
CA TYR A 231 6.13 -1.06 -1.49
C TYR A 231 5.84 -2.55 -1.44
N PHE A 232 5.92 -3.15 -0.27
CA PHE A 232 5.37 -4.48 -0.02
C PHE A 232 4.52 -4.51 1.23
N ILE A 233 3.62 -5.48 1.26
CA ILE A 233 2.91 -5.92 2.46
C ILE A 233 3.17 -7.41 2.67
N VAL A 234 3.12 -7.84 3.93
CA VAL A 234 3.14 -9.26 4.29
C VAL A 234 1.72 -9.81 4.18
N GLY A 235 1.44 -10.58 3.14
CA GLY A 235 0.12 -11.13 2.87
C GLY A 235 -0.37 -12.15 3.91
N ASN A 236 0.45 -12.60 4.85
CA ASN A 236 0.04 -13.56 5.89
C ASN A 236 -0.76 -12.92 7.03
N VAL A 237 -0.72 -11.59 7.18
CA VAL A 237 -1.47 -10.89 8.24
C VAL A 237 -2.95 -10.74 7.87
N ASP A 238 -3.78 -10.47 8.87
CA ASP A 238 -5.21 -10.24 8.71
C ASP A 238 -5.50 -9.09 7.71
N THR A 239 -6.51 -9.26 6.85
CA THR A 239 -6.77 -8.34 5.71
C THR A 239 -7.00 -6.88 6.10
N HIS A 240 -7.58 -6.62 7.28
CA HIS A 240 -7.79 -5.26 7.79
C HIS A 240 -6.47 -4.51 8.12
N LEU A 241 -5.36 -5.25 8.30
CA LEU A 241 -4.04 -4.70 8.52
C LEU A 241 -3.36 -4.28 7.21
N TRP A 242 -3.75 -4.85 6.06
CA TRP A 242 -3.15 -4.52 4.76
C TRP A 242 -3.34 -3.06 4.34
N THR A 243 -4.37 -2.40 4.88
CA THR A 243 -4.65 -0.98 4.62
C THR A 243 -4.04 -0.04 5.66
N ASN A 244 -3.42 -0.56 6.73
CA ASN A 244 -2.74 0.27 7.71
C ASN A 244 -1.35 0.64 7.18
N LEU A 245 -1.01 1.94 7.24
CA LEU A 245 0.29 2.46 6.81
C LEU A 245 1.46 1.82 7.58
N ASP A 246 1.24 1.39 8.82
CA ASP A 246 2.25 0.73 9.63
C ASP A 246 2.68 -0.65 9.06
N HIS A 247 1.88 -1.25 8.16
CA HIS A 247 2.17 -2.53 7.49
C HIS A 247 2.47 -2.40 5.99
N ILE A 248 2.61 -1.17 5.48
CA ILE A 248 3.03 -0.88 4.10
C ILE A 248 4.50 -0.46 4.14
N HIS A 249 5.38 -1.36 3.70
CA HIS A 249 6.81 -1.18 3.82
C HIS A 249 7.42 -0.69 2.50
N LEU A 250 8.21 0.37 2.56
CA LEU A 250 8.96 0.87 1.41
C LEU A 250 10.10 -0.10 1.06
N VAL A 251 10.33 -0.30 -0.24
CA VAL A 251 11.39 -1.18 -0.75
C VAL A 251 12.39 -0.41 -1.59
N LEU A 252 11.89 0.39 -2.53
CA LEU A 252 12.71 0.99 -3.57
C LEU A 252 12.09 2.30 -4.04
N VAL A 253 12.90 3.34 -4.12
CA VAL A 253 12.59 4.62 -4.74
C VAL A 253 13.56 4.81 -5.89
N VAL A 254 13.02 5.06 -7.09
CA VAL A 254 13.83 5.24 -8.29
C VAL A 254 13.25 6.36 -9.15
N GLN A 255 14.13 7.17 -9.74
CA GLN A 255 13.70 8.12 -10.76
C GLN A 255 13.12 7.37 -11.96
N TYR A 256 11.95 7.78 -12.44
CA TYR A 256 11.30 7.11 -13.56
C TYR A 256 12.12 7.19 -14.86
N SER A 257 12.95 8.22 -15.01
CA SER A 257 13.96 8.33 -16.07
C SER A 257 14.96 7.15 -16.07
N ALA A 258 15.36 6.67 -14.89
CA ALA A 258 16.22 5.50 -14.74
C ALA A 258 15.51 4.22 -15.17
N VAL A 259 14.22 4.06 -14.81
CA VAL A 259 13.39 2.94 -15.28
C VAL A 259 13.30 2.92 -16.80
N LYS A 260 13.04 4.07 -17.44
CA LYS A 260 13.02 4.17 -18.91
C LYS A 260 14.36 3.81 -19.55
N ARG A 261 15.47 4.26 -18.95
CA ARG A 261 16.83 4.09 -19.49
C ARG A 261 17.36 2.65 -19.34
N PHE A 262 17.12 2.03 -18.18
CA PHE A 262 17.75 0.77 -17.80
C PHE A 262 16.80 -0.43 -17.83
N GLY A 263 15.49 -0.19 -17.76
CA GLY A 263 14.47 -1.22 -17.62
C GLY A 263 14.37 -1.75 -16.18
N TYR A 264 13.22 -2.34 -15.85
CA TYR A 264 12.96 -2.88 -14.51
C TYR A 264 13.90 -4.03 -14.13
N ASP A 265 14.33 -4.86 -15.07
CA ASP A 265 15.28 -5.96 -14.82
C ASP A 265 16.56 -5.49 -14.09
N LYS A 266 17.08 -4.32 -14.47
CA LYS A 266 18.29 -3.76 -13.84
C LYS A 266 17.96 -3.02 -12.56
N VAL A 267 16.91 -2.21 -12.57
CA VAL A 267 16.46 -1.43 -11.40
C VAL A 267 16.14 -2.34 -10.22
N LEU A 268 15.51 -3.49 -10.47
CA LEU A 268 15.08 -4.42 -9.43
C LEU A 268 16.12 -5.50 -9.14
N ASN A 269 17.31 -5.46 -9.75
CA ASN A 269 18.27 -6.56 -9.65
C ASN A 269 18.59 -6.95 -8.21
N LYS A 270 18.85 -5.96 -7.35
CA LYS A 270 19.15 -6.18 -5.94
C LYS A 270 17.96 -6.76 -5.18
N LEU A 271 16.76 -6.21 -5.37
CA LEU A 271 15.53 -6.74 -4.78
C LEU A 271 15.30 -8.20 -5.20
N MET A 272 15.43 -8.49 -6.49
CA MET A 272 15.26 -9.84 -7.02
C MET A 272 16.28 -10.83 -6.49
N HIS A 273 17.51 -10.38 -6.23
CA HIS A 273 18.52 -11.21 -5.59
C HIS A 273 18.13 -11.53 -4.14
N ASP A 274 17.71 -10.54 -3.36
CA ASP A 274 17.35 -10.72 -1.95
C ASP A 274 16.10 -11.60 -1.80
N VAL A 275 15.09 -11.42 -2.65
CA VAL A 275 13.89 -12.28 -2.67
C VAL A 275 14.25 -13.73 -3.06
N LYS A 276 15.20 -13.94 -3.98
CA LYS A 276 15.68 -15.30 -4.31
C LYS A 276 16.42 -15.96 -3.15
N LEU A 277 17.17 -15.19 -2.37
CA LEU A 277 17.80 -15.73 -1.16
C LEU A 277 16.74 -16.18 -0.15
N LEU A 278 15.70 -15.37 0.06
CA LEU A 278 14.55 -15.71 0.90
C LEU A 278 13.78 -16.94 0.37
N GLU A 279 13.66 -17.08 -0.96
CA GLU A 279 12.96 -18.19 -1.61
C GLU A 279 13.72 -19.52 -1.48
N ILE A 280 15.06 -19.50 -1.64
CA ILE A 280 15.90 -20.70 -1.73
C ILE A 280 16.45 -21.12 -0.36
N TYR A 281 16.93 -20.15 0.42
CA TYR A 281 17.64 -20.41 1.67
C TYR A 281 16.82 -20.11 2.92
N GLY A 282 15.74 -19.32 2.78
CA GLY A 282 14.99 -18.81 3.92
C GLY A 282 15.80 -17.84 4.78
N LEU A 283 15.23 -17.47 5.92
CA LEU A 283 15.85 -16.65 6.96
C LEU A 283 15.44 -17.15 8.35
N ASP A 284 16.31 -16.93 9.34
CA ASP A 284 16.03 -17.22 10.74
C ASP A 284 15.47 -15.97 11.42
N LEU A 285 14.26 -16.07 11.96
CA LEU A 285 13.61 -15.03 12.74
C LEU A 285 13.74 -15.36 14.23
N ASN A 286 14.14 -14.39 15.05
CA ASN A 286 14.03 -14.50 16.51
C ASN A 286 12.69 -13.93 16.96
N ILE A 287 11.85 -14.77 17.53
CA ILE A 287 10.46 -14.48 17.88
C ILE A 287 10.24 -14.92 19.32
N ASP A 288 10.05 -13.98 20.23
CA ASP A 288 9.91 -14.24 21.66
C ASP A 288 11.02 -15.14 22.25
N GLY A 289 12.25 -15.03 21.71
CA GLY A 289 13.39 -15.85 22.12
C GLY A 289 13.46 -17.24 21.46
N SER A 290 12.51 -17.58 20.58
CA SER A 290 12.52 -18.78 19.74
C SER A 290 13.02 -18.46 18.33
N ILE A 291 13.89 -19.32 17.78
CA ILE A 291 14.38 -19.17 16.41
C ILE A 291 13.46 -19.96 15.46
N GLU A 292 12.75 -19.24 14.60
CA GLU A 292 11.91 -19.80 13.56
C GLU A 292 12.53 -19.57 12.18
N HIS A 293 12.85 -20.67 11.48
CA HIS A 293 13.32 -20.61 10.10
C HIS A 293 12.14 -20.50 9.13
N VAL A 294 12.13 -19.48 8.28
CA VAL A 294 11.03 -19.18 7.34
C VAL A 294 11.54 -18.94 5.91
N TYR A 295 10.74 -19.37 4.94
CA TYR A 295 10.92 -19.08 3.52
C TYR A 295 9.98 -17.96 3.09
N GLY A 296 10.14 -17.43 1.90
CA GLY A 296 9.18 -16.49 1.35
C GLY A 296 9.48 -16.11 -0.09
N SER A 297 8.49 -15.50 -0.75
CA SER A 297 8.68 -14.93 -2.08
C SER A 297 7.60 -13.90 -2.38
N ILE A 298 7.80 -13.15 -3.47
CA ILE A 298 6.75 -12.32 -4.04
C ILE A 298 5.77 -13.24 -4.79
N VAL A 299 4.52 -13.25 -4.34
CA VAL A 299 3.45 -14.11 -4.92
C VAL A 299 2.47 -13.32 -5.79
N THR A 300 2.36 -12.00 -5.55
CA THR A 300 1.46 -11.12 -6.31
C THR A 300 2.06 -9.73 -6.46
N PHE A 301 1.69 -9.05 -7.54
CA PHE A 301 2.04 -7.67 -7.82
C PHE A 301 0.79 -6.87 -8.19
N SER A 302 0.51 -5.76 -7.51
CA SER A 302 -0.52 -4.83 -7.92
C SER A 302 0.07 -3.51 -8.41
N GLY A 303 -0.68 -2.84 -9.28
CA GLY A 303 -0.34 -1.54 -9.83
C GLY A 303 -1.35 -1.19 -10.91
N ASP A 304 -1.40 0.08 -11.28
CA ASP A 304 -2.27 0.54 -12.36
C ASP A 304 -1.99 -0.23 -13.67
N ASN A 305 -2.91 -0.15 -14.62
CA ASN A 305 -2.78 -0.91 -15.87
C ASN A 305 -1.48 -0.60 -16.62
N LEU A 306 -0.97 0.64 -16.57
CA LEU A 306 0.29 0.99 -17.21
C LEU A 306 1.48 0.29 -16.54
N SER A 307 1.56 0.36 -15.22
CA SER A 307 2.63 -0.23 -14.42
C SER A 307 2.62 -1.76 -14.52
N SER A 308 1.45 -2.38 -14.34
CA SER A 308 1.27 -3.84 -14.47
C SER A 308 1.66 -4.36 -15.86
N HIS A 309 1.31 -3.64 -16.94
CA HIS A 309 1.75 -4.00 -18.30
C HIS A 309 3.25 -3.88 -18.47
N SER A 310 3.83 -2.76 -18.02
CA SER A 310 5.26 -2.50 -18.13
C SER A 310 6.09 -3.55 -17.36
N PHE A 311 5.66 -3.90 -16.15
CA PHE A 311 6.26 -4.97 -15.32
C PHE A 311 6.11 -6.37 -15.91
N GLY A 312 4.91 -6.68 -16.40
CA GLY A 312 4.57 -7.97 -16.99
C GLY A 312 5.19 -8.18 -18.39
N GLY A 313 5.75 -7.15 -19.00
CA GLY A 313 6.27 -7.19 -20.36
C GLY A 313 5.17 -7.22 -21.43
N PHE A 314 4.00 -6.69 -21.12
CA PHE A 314 2.87 -6.55 -22.04
C PHE A 314 2.91 -5.23 -22.80
N SER A 315 2.11 -5.11 -23.86
CA SER A 315 1.97 -3.85 -24.60
C SER A 315 1.36 -2.75 -23.72
N THR A 316 2.00 -1.60 -23.61
CA THR A 316 1.49 -0.42 -22.90
C THR A 316 0.59 0.47 -23.78
N CYS A 317 0.18 -0.02 -24.95
CA CYS A 317 -0.80 0.63 -25.81
C CYS A 317 -2.22 0.17 -25.47
N PHE A 318 -3.05 1.06 -24.94
CA PHE A 318 -4.42 0.75 -24.52
C PHE A 318 -5.50 1.14 -25.54
N SER A 319 -5.10 1.51 -26.77
CA SER A 319 -6.00 2.00 -27.82
C SER A 319 -6.00 1.15 -29.09
N SER A 320 -5.21 0.07 -29.14
CA SER A 320 -5.15 -0.84 -30.30
C SER A 320 -4.53 -2.18 -29.92
N GLY A 321 -4.62 -3.19 -30.80
CA GLY A 321 -3.96 -4.49 -30.60
C GLY A 321 -4.58 -5.32 -29.48
N ARG A 322 -3.76 -6.07 -28.74
CA ARG A 322 -4.17 -6.89 -27.59
C ARG A 322 -3.76 -6.20 -26.29
N ILE A 323 -4.75 -5.76 -25.53
CA ILE A 323 -4.56 -4.87 -24.37
C ILE A 323 -4.81 -5.54 -23.01
N CYS A 324 -5.25 -6.80 -23.01
CA CYS A 324 -5.55 -7.55 -21.80
C CYS A 324 -4.38 -8.46 -21.43
N ARG A 325 -4.01 -8.48 -20.14
CA ARG A 325 -3.00 -9.40 -19.59
C ARG A 325 -3.51 -10.82 -19.40
N HIS A 326 -4.83 -11.01 -19.36
CA HIS A 326 -5.46 -12.30 -19.07
C HIS A 326 -5.98 -13.00 -20.33
N CYS A 327 -6.27 -12.26 -21.41
CA CYS A 327 -6.84 -12.85 -22.63
C CYS A 327 -6.21 -12.31 -23.92
N MET A 328 -6.56 -12.96 -25.04
CA MET A 328 -6.10 -12.65 -26.40
C MET A 328 -7.10 -11.85 -27.23
N VAL A 329 -8.14 -11.26 -26.60
CA VAL A 329 -9.13 -10.43 -27.29
C VAL A 329 -8.46 -9.17 -27.87
N SER A 330 -8.81 -8.86 -29.12
CA SER A 330 -8.34 -7.66 -29.80
C SER A 330 -9.18 -6.46 -29.38
N PHE A 331 -8.54 -5.29 -29.26
CA PHE A 331 -9.16 -4.01 -28.90
C PHE A 331 -10.48 -3.73 -29.65
N ARG A 332 -10.49 -4.01 -30.96
CA ARG A 332 -11.65 -3.79 -31.84
C ARG A 332 -12.89 -4.64 -31.50
N PHE A 333 -12.76 -5.68 -30.68
CA PHE A 333 -13.82 -6.62 -30.32
C PHE A 333 -14.14 -6.59 -28.82
N LEU A 334 -13.57 -5.63 -28.05
CA LEU A 334 -13.78 -5.60 -26.60
C LEU A 334 -15.25 -5.42 -26.21
N SER A 335 -15.99 -4.60 -26.97
CA SER A 335 -17.42 -4.37 -26.77
C SER A 335 -18.27 -5.61 -26.97
N ASP A 336 -17.80 -6.56 -27.77
CA ASP A 336 -18.57 -7.72 -28.21
C ASP A 336 -18.40 -8.92 -27.25
N VAL A 337 -17.56 -8.75 -26.21
CA VAL A 337 -17.19 -9.79 -25.25
C VAL A 337 -17.86 -9.51 -23.92
N HIS A 338 -18.85 -10.34 -23.58
CA HIS A 338 -19.66 -10.16 -22.37
C HIS A 338 -19.34 -11.14 -21.25
N SER A 339 -18.61 -12.22 -21.52
CA SER A 339 -18.18 -13.19 -20.50
C SER A 339 -16.76 -13.67 -20.79
N GLU A 340 -16.03 -14.00 -19.74
CA GLU A 340 -14.70 -14.61 -19.82
C GLU A 340 -14.71 -15.89 -20.65
N SER A 341 -15.78 -16.69 -20.60
CA SER A 341 -15.94 -17.91 -21.38
C SER A 341 -15.87 -17.68 -22.91
N SER A 342 -16.12 -16.45 -23.37
CA SER A 342 -16.00 -16.05 -24.78
C SER A 342 -14.58 -15.61 -25.15
N CYS A 343 -13.68 -15.50 -24.18
CA CYS A 343 -12.29 -15.11 -24.36
C CYS A 343 -11.41 -16.34 -24.62
N GLN A 344 -10.45 -16.20 -25.54
CA GLN A 344 -9.26 -17.04 -25.50
C GLN A 344 -8.33 -16.52 -24.38
N LEU A 345 -8.33 -17.21 -23.24
CA LEU A 345 -7.43 -16.89 -22.13
C LEU A 345 -5.96 -17.15 -22.51
N ARG A 346 -5.07 -16.34 -21.93
CA ARG A 346 -3.63 -16.58 -21.98
C ARG A 346 -3.32 -17.68 -20.97
N THR A 347 -2.55 -18.67 -21.39
CA THR A 347 -1.95 -19.65 -20.47
C THR A 347 -0.49 -19.32 -20.25
N ILE A 348 0.10 -19.85 -19.17
CA ILE A 348 1.52 -19.68 -18.87
C ILE A 348 2.38 -20.14 -20.06
N ASP A 349 2.09 -21.31 -20.63
CA ASP A 349 2.86 -21.87 -21.74
C ASP A 349 2.68 -21.06 -23.03
N LEU A 350 1.45 -20.62 -23.33
CA LEU A 350 1.18 -19.77 -24.47
C LEU A 350 1.91 -18.42 -24.34
N HIS A 351 1.93 -17.84 -23.14
CA HIS A 351 2.67 -16.61 -22.88
C HIS A 351 4.18 -16.80 -23.03
N LYS A 352 4.76 -17.87 -22.48
CA LYS A 352 6.18 -18.22 -22.67
C LYS A 352 6.54 -18.35 -24.15
N TYR A 353 5.68 -19.03 -24.93
CA TYR A 353 5.84 -19.14 -26.37
C TYR A 353 5.84 -17.75 -27.04
N HIS A 354 4.85 -16.89 -26.76
CA HIS A 354 4.80 -15.54 -27.32
C HIS A 354 6.04 -14.70 -26.96
N VAL A 355 6.51 -14.75 -25.71
CA VAL A 355 7.74 -14.06 -25.28
C VAL A 355 8.93 -14.53 -26.10
N GLN A 356 9.06 -15.85 -26.34
CA GLN A 356 10.16 -16.41 -27.16
C GLN A 356 10.06 -15.98 -28.63
N GLN A 357 8.85 -15.94 -29.20
CA GLN A 357 8.64 -15.47 -30.56
C GLN A 357 8.99 -13.99 -30.70
N VAL A 358 8.54 -13.13 -29.78
CA VAL A 358 8.84 -11.69 -29.78
C VAL A 358 10.33 -11.40 -29.60
N LYS A 359 11.03 -12.25 -28.83
CA LYS A 359 12.49 -12.16 -28.71
C LYS A 359 13.21 -12.41 -30.04
N THR A 360 12.63 -13.25 -30.89
CA THR A 360 13.18 -13.59 -32.23
C THR A 360 12.77 -12.55 -33.28
N ASP A 361 11.50 -12.13 -33.26
CA ASP A 361 10.95 -11.10 -34.14
C ASP A 361 10.10 -10.10 -33.34
N LYS A 362 10.65 -8.90 -33.13
CA LYS A 362 9.99 -7.82 -32.37
C LYS A 362 8.66 -7.36 -33.00
N SER A 363 8.45 -7.55 -34.31
CA SER A 363 7.21 -7.14 -34.98
C SER A 363 5.98 -7.91 -34.46
N LEU A 364 6.20 -9.14 -33.95
CA LEU A 364 5.15 -9.97 -33.36
C LEU A 364 4.63 -9.42 -32.03
N GLY A 365 5.30 -8.43 -31.43
CA GLY A 365 4.85 -7.85 -30.16
C GLY A 365 3.48 -7.16 -30.29
N ALA A 366 3.24 -6.48 -31.41
CA ALA A 366 1.93 -5.90 -31.72
C ALA A 366 0.85 -6.96 -31.95
N VAL A 367 1.24 -8.13 -32.48
CA VAL A 367 0.34 -9.26 -32.66
C VAL A 367 -0.03 -9.83 -31.30
N TYR A 368 0.93 -10.27 -30.48
CA TYR A 368 0.64 -10.98 -29.23
C TYR A 368 0.28 -10.07 -28.05
N GLY A 369 0.49 -8.75 -28.16
CA GLY A 369 0.35 -7.81 -27.04
C GLY A 369 1.41 -8.02 -25.95
N VAL A 370 2.57 -8.56 -26.31
CA VAL A 370 3.70 -8.88 -25.41
C VAL A 370 4.95 -8.27 -26.02
N LEU A 371 5.76 -7.56 -25.24
CA LEU A 371 6.96 -6.87 -25.68
C LEU A 371 8.24 -7.52 -25.13
N SER A 372 8.17 -8.11 -23.94
CA SER A 372 9.31 -8.72 -23.26
C SER A 372 8.85 -9.75 -22.24
N ARG A 373 9.82 -10.42 -21.60
CA ARG A 373 9.54 -11.20 -20.38
C ARG A 373 9.18 -10.27 -19.23
N CYS A 374 8.41 -10.80 -18.27
CA CYS A 374 8.17 -10.13 -17.00
C CYS A 374 9.45 -10.05 -16.15
N SER A 375 9.64 -8.93 -15.46
CA SER A 375 10.84 -8.70 -14.62
C SER A 375 10.91 -9.63 -13.40
N LEU A 376 9.75 -10.08 -12.92
CA LEU A 376 9.63 -10.98 -11.77
C LEU A 376 9.65 -12.48 -12.15
N SER A 377 9.71 -12.80 -13.45
CA SER A 377 9.57 -14.18 -13.98
C SER A 377 10.63 -15.20 -13.53
N SER A 378 11.65 -14.74 -12.80
CA SER A 378 12.71 -15.61 -12.27
C SER A 378 12.46 -16.13 -10.85
N LEU A 379 11.35 -15.75 -10.22
CA LEU A 379 10.89 -16.29 -8.94
C LEU A 379 10.05 -17.54 -9.20
N GLN A 380 10.19 -18.55 -8.34
CA GLN A 380 9.48 -19.81 -8.47
C GLN A 380 7.95 -19.65 -8.37
N TYR A 381 7.50 -18.74 -7.50
CA TYR A 381 6.09 -18.56 -7.16
C TYR A 381 5.42 -17.41 -7.92
N PHE A 382 6.08 -16.83 -8.93
CA PHE A 382 5.56 -15.69 -9.67
C PHE A 382 5.47 -15.97 -11.18
N ASN A 383 4.30 -15.71 -11.77
CA ASN A 383 4.12 -15.72 -13.21
C ASN A 383 3.25 -14.56 -13.69
N ALA A 384 3.52 -14.08 -14.91
CA ALA A 384 2.91 -12.86 -15.43
C ALA A 384 1.41 -12.96 -15.75
N ILE A 385 0.85 -14.18 -15.78
CA ILE A 385 -0.55 -14.42 -16.12
C ILE A 385 -1.44 -14.45 -14.88
N GLU A 386 -0.94 -15.04 -13.79
CA GLU A 386 -1.74 -15.29 -12.59
C GLU A 386 -1.41 -14.36 -11.42
N CYS A 387 -0.22 -13.74 -11.41
CA CYS A 387 0.27 -12.95 -10.26
C CYS A 387 0.06 -11.44 -10.40
N PHE A 388 -0.63 -10.96 -11.44
CA PHE A 388 -1.02 -9.55 -11.64
C PHE A 388 -2.54 -9.38 -11.52
N PRO A 389 -3.12 -9.34 -10.30
CA PRO A 389 -4.54 -9.06 -10.13
C PRO A 389 -4.91 -7.70 -10.75
N PRO A 390 -6.14 -7.55 -11.28
CA PRO A 390 -6.68 -6.24 -11.66
C PRO A 390 -6.72 -5.29 -10.46
N ASP A 391 -6.48 -4.01 -10.72
CA ASP A 391 -6.57 -2.98 -9.69
C ASP A 391 -8.00 -2.43 -9.67
N PHE A 392 -8.81 -2.88 -8.72
CA PHE A 392 -10.20 -2.48 -8.65
C PHE A 392 -10.39 -0.98 -8.34
N MET A 393 -9.43 -0.33 -7.67
CA MET A 393 -9.47 1.12 -7.47
C MET A 393 -9.39 1.82 -8.83
N HIS A 394 -8.41 1.47 -9.66
CA HIS A 394 -8.20 2.11 -10.96
C HIS A 394 -9.22 1.65 -12.02
N ASP A 395 -9.55 0.37 -12.08
CA ASP A 395 -10.39 -0.21 -13.11
C ASP A 395 -11.87 -0.11 -12.77
N GLY A 396 -12.24 -0.46 -11.54
CA GLY A 396 -13.59 -0.36 -11.00
C GLY A 396 -13.97 1.07 -10.63
N LEU A 397 -13.38 1.60 -9.56
CA LEU A 397 -13.82 2.88 -8.96
C LEU A 397 -13.53 4.07 -9.87
N GLU A 398 -12.35 4.11 -10.48
CA GLU A 398 -11.99 5.22 -11.37
C GLU A 398 -12.43 5.03 -12.82
N GLY A 399 -12.52 3.78 -13.29
CA GLY A 399 -12.90 3.44 -14.66
C GLY A 399 -14.41 3.20 -14.80
N LEU A 400 -14.87 2.02 -14.39
CA LEU A 400 -16.24 1.54 -14.50
C LEU A 400 -17.25 2.52 -13.90
N LEU A 401 -17.08 2.93 -12.63
CA LEU A 401 -18.04 3.81 -11.96
C LEU A 401 -18.13 5.18 -12.63
N SER A 402 -16.99 5.71 -13.10
CA SER A 402 -16.95 7.00 -13.79
C SER A 402 -17.72 6.96 -15.11
N VAL A 403 -17.54 5.88 -15.89
CA VAL A 403 -18.28 5.66 -17.13
C VAL A 403 -19.77 5.47 -16.83
N ASN A 404 -20.10 4.56 -15.91
CA ASN A 404 -21.48 4.24 -15.57
C ASN A 404 -22.25 5.47 -15.10
N PHE A 405 -21.73 6.21 -14.09
CA PHE A 405 -22.35 7.44 -13.60
C PHE A 405 -22.60 8.44 -14.75
N SER A 406 -21.60 8.66 -15.60
CA SER A 406 -21.68 9.64 -16.68
C SER A 406 -22.73 9.27 -17.72
N ILE A 407 -22.87 7.99 -18.07
CA ILE A 407 -23.92 7.51 -18.99
C ILE A 407 -25.29 7.67 -18.36
N VAL A 408 -25.45 7.18 -17.13
CA VAL A 408 -26.73 7.13 -16.42
C VAL A 408 -27.26 8.54 -16.23
N VAL A 409 -26.52 9.40 -15.52
CA VAL A 409 -26.96 10.75 -15.18
C VAL A 409 -27.19 11.60 -16.43
N ARG A 410 -26.33 11.49 -17.44
CA ARG A 410 -26.52 12.22 -18.71
C ARG A 410 -27.86 11.88 -19.36
N ASN A 411 -28.22 10.60 -19.42
CA ASN A 411 -29.44 10.19 -20.10
C ASN A 411 -30.69 10.49 -19.27
N LEU A 412 -30.66 10.35 -17.93
CA LEU A 412 -31.77 10.79 -17.08
C LEU A 412 -32.02 12.31 -17.19
N ILE A 413 -30.97 13.12 -17.39
CA ILE A 413 -31.10 14.56 -17.67
C ILE A 413 -31.71 14.80 -19.06
N LYS A 414 -31.27 14.07 -20.09
CA LYS A 414 -31.85 14.18 -21.45
C LYS A 414 -33.33 13.80 -21.50
N GLU A 415 -33.72 12.81 -20.69
CA GLU A 415 -35.11 12.40 -20.48
C GLU A 415 -35.91 13.39 -19.61
N LYS A 416 -35.27 14.48 -19.17
CA LYS A 416 -35.88 15.56 -18.37
C LYS A 416 -36.43 15.09 -17.02
N LEU A 417 -35.85 14.03 -16.44
CA LEU A 417 -36.24 13.55 -15.11
C LEU A 417 -35.77 14.50 -14.00
N PHE A 418 -34.58 15.08 -14.16
CA PHE A 418 -34.03 16.12 -13.31
C PHE A 418 -32.92 16.90 -14.05
N THR A 419 -32.41 17.95 -13.44
CA THR A 419 -31.28 18.75 -13.95
C THR A 419 -30.00 18.47 -13.16
N ILE A 420 -28.85 18.72 -13.79
CA ILE A 420 -27.56 18.60 -13.10
C ILE A 420 -27.45 19.50 -11.86
N VAL A 421 -28.08 20.68 -11.89
CA VAL A 421 -28.11 21.62 -10.76
C VAL A 421 -28.85 21.01 -9.57
N GLN A 422 -30.03 20.44 -9.81
CA GLN A 422 -30.78 19.74 -8.77
C GLN A 422 -30.00 18.57 -8.18
N LEU A 423 -29.34 17.74 -9.00
CA LEU A 423 -28.52 16.65 -8.49
C LEU A 423 -27.37 17.14 -7.59
N LYS A 424 -26.68 18.20 -8.03
CA LYS A 424 -25.61 18.82 -7.26
C LYS A 424 -26.09 19.39 -5.92
N GLU A 425 -27.27 20.00 -5.91
CA GLU A 425 -27.90 20.49 -4.67
C GLU A 425 -28.24 19.35 -3.72
N GLU A 426 -28.79 18.23 -4.19
CA GLU A 426 -29.10 17.08 -3.34
C GLU A 426 -27.84 16.45 -2.75
N ILE A 427 -26.77 16.29 -3.54
CA ILE A 427 -25.46 15.82 -3.05
C ILE A 427 -24.91 16.77 -1.97
N ALA A 428 -25.06 18.08 -2.15
CA ALA A 428 -24.59 19.07 -1.20
C ALA A 428 -25.37 19.04 0.12
N LYS A 429 -26.70 18.90 0.05
CA LYS A 429 -27.64 18.85 1.19
C LYS A 429 -27.58 17.55 1.98
N PHE A 430 -27.19 16.44 1.35
CA PHE A 430 -27.18 15.13 1.99
C PHE A 430 -26.31 15.12 3.26
N LYS A 431 -26.86 14.55 4.33
CA LYS A 431 -26.19 14.40 5.62
C LYS A 431 -25.48 13.06 5.66
N TYR A 432 -24.19 13.10 5.39
CA TYR A 432 -23.30 11.93 5.50
C TYR A 432 -23.10 11.58 6.97
N SER A 433 -22.96 10.28 7.27
CA SER A 433 -22.58 9.82 8.61
C SER A 433 -21.14 10.28 8.93
N ILE A 434 -20.71 10.16 10.19
CA ILE A 434 -19.35 10.55 10.58
C ILE A 434 -18.28 9.82 9.74
N PRO A 435 -18.33 8.48 9.58
CA PRO A 435 -17.41 7.77 8.69
C PRO A 435 -17.43 8.27 7.24
N ASP A 436 -18.63 8.47 6.66
CA ASP A 436 -18.77 8.83 5.25
C ASP A 436 -18.44 10.30 4.96
N SER A 437 -18.34 11.13 5.99
CA SER A 437 -18.15 12.58 5.84
C SER A 437 -16.78 12.97 5.27
N CYS A 438 -15.75 12.16 5.55
CA CYS A 438 -14.41 12.31 5.00
C CYS A 438 -14.35 12.01 3.49
N ASP A 439 -15.30 11.20 2.99
CA ASP A 439 -15.35 10.72 1.61
C ASP A 439 -16.48 11.36 0.81
N LYS A 440 -17.01 12.49 1.30
CA LYS A 440 -18.10 13.22 0.64
C LYS A 440 -17.73 13.57 -0.80
N PRO A 441 -18.58 13.25 -1.80
CA PRO A 441 -18.34 13.62 -3.17
C PRO A 441 -18.22 15.14 -3.36
N ALA A 442 -17.09 15.58 -3.91
CA ALA A 442 -16.90 16.96 -4.29
C ALA A 442 -17.81 17.32 -5.49
N VAL A 443 -18.81 18.16 -5.26
CA VAL A 443 -19.78 18.61 -6.28
C VAL A 443 -19.10 19.29 -7.48
N SER A 444 -17.93 19.88 -7.28
CA SER A 444 -17.08 20.47 -8.31
C SER A 444 -16.54 19.44 -9.31
N CYS A 445 -16.39 18.18 -8.91
CA CYS A 445 -15.90 17.09 -9.76
C CYS A 445 -16.94 16.61 -10.78
N ILE A 446 -18.20 17.00 -10.63
CA ILE A 446 -19.28 16.70 -11.57
C ILE A 446 -19.38 17.84 -12.60
N PRO A 447 -19.20 17.60 -13.90
CA PRO A 447 -19.26 18.66 -14.91
C PRO A 447 -20.64 19.32 -15.01
N ASN A 448 -20.70 20.66 -15.04
CA ASN A 448 -21.96 21.40 -15.24
C ASN A 448 -22.63 21.07 -16.58
N ASN A 449 -21.86 20.66 -17.57
CA ASN A 449 -22.33 20.30 -18.91
C ASN A 449 -22.38 18.78 -19.14
N LEU A 450 -22.50 17.97 -18.08
CA LEU A 450 -22.58 16.50 -18.20
C LEU A 450 -23.74 16.03 -19.07
N GLY A 451 -24.89 16.71 -19.02
CA GLY A 451 -26.08 16.38 -19.82
C GLY A 451 -25.90 16.59 -21.34
N THR A 452 -24.93 17.42 -21.74
CA THR A 452 -24.70 17.81 -23.14
C THR A 452 -23.34 17.41 -23.69
N THR A 453 -22.47 16.81 -22.87
CA THR A 453 -21.12 16.41 -23.29
C THR A 453 -20.74 15.01 -22.81
N ASN A 454 -19.74 14.42 -23.45
CA ASN A 454 -19.17 13.12 -23.06
C ASN A 454 -18.14 13.23 -21.93
N LYS A 455 -18.14 14.34 -21.18
CA LYS A 455 -17.27 14.49 -20.01
C LYS A 455 -17.59 13.44 -18.95
N ARG A 456 -16.58 13.11 -18.16
CA ARG A 456 -16.64 12.14 -17.06
C ARG A 456 -16.47 12.84 -15.72
N ILE A 457 -16.80 12.14 -14.64
CA ILE A 457 -16.50 12.62 -13.29
C ILE A 457 -15.01 12.47 -12.99
N HIS A 458 -14.47 13.45 -12.28
CA HIS A 458 -13.11 13.44 -11.75
C HIS A 458 -13.15 13.25 -10.21
N GLY A 459 -12.02 13.35 -9.51
CA GLY A 459 -11.95 13.19 -8.05
C GLY A 459 -11.36 11.84 -7.62
N LYS A 460 -11.20 11.63 -6.32
CA LYS A 460 -10.59 10.43 -5.73
C LYS A 460 -11.50 9.20 -5.91
N ALA A 461 -10.92 8.01 -5.90
CA ALA A 461 -11.66 6.75 -6.02
C ALA A 461 -12.78 6.61 -4.97
N VAL A 462 -12.48 6.94 -3.70
CA VAL A 462 -13.44 6.85 -2.59
C VAL A 462 -14.61 7.83 -2.74
N GLU A 463 -14.36 9.04 -3.24
CA GLU A 463 -15.42 10.03 -3.53
C GLU A 463 -16.35 9.54 -4.65
N ARG A 464 -15.78 8.87 -5.67
CA ARG A 464 -16.57 8.27 -6.76
C ARG A 464 -17.40 7.09 -6.27
N TRP A 465 -16.84 6.27 -5.38
CA TRP A 465 -17.56 5.16 -4.75
C TRP A 465 -18.71 5.67 -3.90
N SER A 466 -18.48 6.67 -3.05
CA SER A 466 -19.52 7.31 -2.22
C SER A 466 -20.64 7.89 -3.10
N LEU A 467 -20.29 8.63 -4.16
CA LEU A 467 -21.26 9.17 -5.11
C LEU A 467 -22.10 8.08 -5.76
N PHE A 468 -21.45 6.99 -6.17
CA PHE A 468 -22.11 5.85 -6.78
C PHE A 468 -23.03 5.11 -5.80
N HIS A 469 -22.58 4.89 -4.57
CA HIS A 469 -23.32 4.20 -3.51
C HIS A 469 -24.61 4.94 -3.14
N PHE A 470 -24.53 6.27 -3.00
CA PHE A 470 -25.67 7.10 -2.61
C PHE A 470 -26.51 7.63 -3.79
N LEU A 471 -26.11 7.37 -5.05
CA LEU A 471 -26.86 7.83 -6.22
C LEU A 471 -28.35 7.45 -6.19
N PRO A 472 -28.75 6.22 -5.80
CA PRO A 472 -30.17 5.87 -5.66
C PRO A 472 -30.94 6.75 -4.70
N VAL A 473 -30.31 7.18 -3.60
CA VAL A 473 -30.92 8.08 -2.63
C VAL A 473 -31.14 9.45 -3.28
N PHE A 474 -30.12 10.02 -3.92
CA PHE A 474 -30.24 11.32 -4.58
C PHE A 474 -31.30 11.32 -5.68
N VAL A 475 -31.30 10.29 -6.53
CA VAL A 475 -32.27 10.15 -7.62
C VAL A 475 -33.70 9.99 -7.09
N SER A 476 -33.89 9.26 -5.98
CA SER A 476 -35.22 9.10 -5.35
C SER A 476 -35.84 10.42 -4.90
N CYS A 477 -35.03 11.39 -4.48
CA CYS A 477 -35.49 12.72 -4.09
C CYS A 477 -35.86 13.60 -5.29
N LEU A 478 -35.34 13.29 -6.48
CA LEU A 478 -35.45 14.11 -7.69
C LEU A 478 -36.54 13.62 -8.64
N VAL A 479 -36.74 12.30 -8.74
CA VAL A 479 -37.68 11.69 -9.68
C VAL A 479 -39.06 11.58 -9.05
N LYS A 480 -40.01 12.39 -9.54
CA LYS A 480 -41.38 12.44 -9.00
C LYS A 480 -42.17 11.14 -9.13
N ASN A 481 -41.94 10.37 -10.19
CA ASN A 481 -42.58 9.09 -10.42
C ASN A 481 -41.50 7.99 -10.56
N PRO A 482 -41.24 7.22 -9.48
CA PRO A 482 -40.17 6.23 -9.47
C PRO A 482 -40.41 5.06 -10.42
N ASP A 483 -41.66 4.78 -10.81
CA ASP A 483 -41.99 3.68 -11.73
C ASP A 483 -41.34 3.86 -13.12
N ILE A 484 -41.05 5.10 -13.51
CA ILE A 484 -40.32 5.42 -14.74
C ILE A 484 -38.94 4.77 -14.75
N LEU A 485 -38.30 4.63 -13.58
CA LEU A 485 -36.96 4.04 -13.46
C LEU A 485 -36.97 2.51 -13.57
N LEU A 486 -38.10 1.84 -13.29
CA LEU A 486 -38.18 0.38 -13.34
C LEU A 486 -37.89 -0.16 -14.74
N ASN A 487 -38.38 0.53 -15.78
CA ASN A 487 -38.17 0.14 -17.18
C ASN A 487 -37.07 0.95 -17.88
N ASN A 488 -36.29 1.74 -17.14
CA ASN A 488 -35.25 2.58 -17.71
C ASN A 488 -33.94 1.81 -17.85
N ASN A 489 -33.51 1.54 -19.09
CA ASN A 489 -32.28 0.78 -19.35
C ASN A 489 -31.02 1.42 -18.75
N PHE A 490 -30.94 2.75 -18.68
CA PHE A 490 -29.79 3.40 -18.04
C PHE A 490 -29.82 3.19 -16.53
N TRP A 491 -30.99 3.28 -15.89
CA TRP A 491 -31.12 2.95 -14.47
C TRP A 491 -30.82 1.48 -14.18
N GLN A 492 -31.28 0.56 -15.03
CA GLN A 492 -30.95 -0.87 -14.92
C GLN A 492 -29.45 -1.12 -15.04
N LEU A 493 -28.73 -0.40 -15.91
CA LEU A 493 -27.26 -0.43 -15.97
C LEU A 493 -26.63 -0.05 -14.62
N HIS A 494 -27.13 1.02 -14.00
CA HIS A 494 -26.66 1.45 -12.68
C HIS A 494 -26.88 0.38 -11.61
N LEU A 495 -28.07 -0.24 -11.59
CA LEU A 495 -28.42 -1.29 -10.63
C LEU A 495 -27.54 -2.55 -10.80
N LEU A 496 -27.32 -3.00 -12.04
CA LEU A 496 -26.41 -4.12 -12.33
C LEU A 496 -24.99 -3.82 -11.87
N CYS A 497 -24.46 -2.65 -12.22
CA CYS A 497 -23.13 -2.21 -11.78
C CYS A 497 -23.04 -2.18 -10.25
N ARG A 498 -24.12 -1.79 -9.56
CA ARG A 498 -24.15 -1.72 -8.09
C ARG A 498 -24.08 -3.11 -7.48
N GLN A 499 -24.82 -4.08 -8.00
CA GLN A 499 -24.77 -5.47 -7.55
C GLN A 499 -23.38 -6.08 -7.75
N ILE A 500 -22.76 -5.83 -8.90
CA ILE A 500 -21.39 -6.28 -9.21
C ILE A 500 -20.39 -5.71 -8.19
N VAL A 501 -20.38 -4.39 -8.01
CA VAL A 501 -19.45 -3.71 -7.10
C VAL A 501 -19.65 -4.14 -5.65
N GLN A 502 -20.90 -4.41 -5.24
CA GLN A 502 -21.21 -4.92 -3.90
C GLN A 502 -20.64 -6.31 -3.65
N ILE A 503 -20.65 -7.20 -4.65
CA ILE A 503 -20.06 -8.54 -4.54
C ILE A 503 -18.53 -8.42 -4.51
N ILE A 504 -17.93 -7.63 -5.40
CA ILE A 504 -16.47 -7.50 -5.50
C ILE A 504 -15.85 -6.87 -4.24
N LEU A 505 -16.52 -5.88 -3.64
CA LEU A 505 -16.06 -5.21 -2.43
C LEU A 505 -16.56 -5.88 -1.13
N ALA A 506 -17.25 -7.01 -1.21
CA ALA A 506 -17.67 -7.73 -0.02
C ALA A 506 -16.42 -8.27 0.71
N PRO A 507 -16.33 -8.14 2.04
CA PRO A 507 -15.19 -8.66 2.80
C PRO A 507 -15.05 -10.18 2.68
N GLU A 508 -16.18 -10.88 2.54
CA GLU A 508 -16.25 -12.33 2.34
C GLU A 508 -17.42 -12.65 1.41
N ILE A 509 -17.25 -13.66 0.56
CA ILE A 509 -18.33 -14.20 -0.28
C ILE A 509 -18.34 -15.73 -0.24
N ASP A 510 -19.52 -16.34 -0.35
CA ASP A 510 -19.63 -17.76 -0.67
C ASP A 510 -19.22 -18.01 -2.13
N ILE A 511 -18.50 -19.10 -2.41
CA ILE A 511 -18.02 -19.48 -3.74
C ILE A 511 -19.14 -19.58 -4.77
N ASN A 512 -20.38 -19.86 -4.34
CA ASN A 512 -21.57 -19.88 -5.18
C ASN A 512 -21.96 -18.48 -5.71
N TRP A 513 -21.38 -17.40 -5.18
CA TRP A 513 -21.53 -16.05 -5.74
C TRP A 513 -20.67 -15.83 -6.99
N ILE A 514 -19.64 -16.63 -7.26
CA ILE A 514 -18.81 -16.47 -8.47
C ILE A 514 -19.65 -16.62 -9.76
N PRO A 515 -20.45 -17.69 -9.96
CA PRO A 515 -21.31 -17.79 -11.14
C PRO A 515 -22.37 -16.69 -11.22
N ILE A 516 -22.86 -16.20 -10.06
CA ILE A 516 -23.82 -15.08 -10.01
C ILE A 516 -23.14 -13.80 -10.48
N LEU A 517 -21.92 -13.53 -10.02
CA LEU A 517 -21.12 -12.38 -10.44
C LEU A 517 -20.85 -12.42 -11.94
N GLU A 518 -20.44 -13.57 -12.49
CA GLU A 518 -20.24 -13.75 -13.93
C GLU A 518 -21.52 -13.40 -14.72
N HIS A 519 -22.68 -13.91 -14.27
CA HIS A 519 -23.95 -13.62 -14.93
C HIS A 519 -24.34 -12.14 -14.85
N LEU A 520 -24.09 -11.48 -13.72
CA LEU A 520 -24.34 -10.04 -13.55
C LEU A 520 -23.45 -9.21 -14.48
N ILE A 521 -22.16 -9.54 -14.58
CA ILE A 521 -21.21 -8.89 -15.48
C ILE A 521 -21.65 -9.07 -16.93
N GLN A 522 -22.06 -10.28 -17.32
CA GLN A 522 -22.56 -10.56 -18.67
C GLN A 522 -23.79 -9.71 -19.02
N ARG A 523 -24.75 -9.59 -18.10
CA ARG A 523 -25.93 -8.73 -18.28
C ARG A 523 -25.54 -7.25 -18.36
N HIS A 524 -24.61 -6.81 -17.51
CA HIS A 524 -24.11 -5.44 -17.51
C HIS A 524 -23.44 -5.09 -18.84
N HIS A 525 -22.53 -5.93 -19.34
CA HIS A 525 -21.83 -5.71 -20.61
C HIS A 525 -22.79 -5.74 -21.81
N SER A 526 -23.69 -6.74 -21.88
CA SER A 526 -24.69 -6.81 -22.95
C SER A 526 -25.59 -5.57 -22.99
N LEU A 527 -25.99 -5.07 -21.82
CA LEU A 527 -26.80 -3.85 -21.73
C LEU A 527 -26.00 -2.61 -22.12
N LEU A 528 -24.75 -2.49 -21.68
CA LEU A 528 -23.85 -1.40 -22.02
C LEU A 528 -23.56 -1.34 -23.52
N GLU A 529 -23.28 -2.47 -24.15
CA GLU A 529 -23.10 -2.59 -25.60
C GLU A 529 -24.35 -2.12 -26.34
N CYS A 530 -25.55 -2.53 -25.89
CA CYS A 530 -26.81 -2.15 -26.51
C CYS A 530 -27.09 -0.64 -26.43
N ILE A 531 -26.86 -0.01 -25.27
CA ILE A 531 -27.26 1.40 -25.04
C ILE A 531 -26.14 2.42 -25.26
N SER A 532 -24.87 2.01 -25.19
CA SER A 532 -23.71 2.90 -25.33
C SER A 532 -22.40 2.16 -25.66
N PRO A 533 -22.29 1.54 -26.85
CA PRO A 533 -21.11 0.71 -27.20
C PRO A 533 -19.81 1.52 -27.21
N VAL A 534 -19.87 2.79 -27.62
CA VAL A 534 -18.72 3.73 -27.62
C VAL A 534 -18.15 4.03 -26.23
N SER A 535 -18.88 3.68 -25.17
CA SER A 535 -18.45 3.90 -23.80
C SER A 535 -17.70 2.72 -23.21
N PHE A 536 -17.61 1.59 -23.94
CA PHE A 536 -16.84 0.43 -23.52
C PHE A 536 -15.34 0.75 -23.58
N ILE A 537 -14.71 0.90 -22.41
CA ILE A 537 -13.29 1.22 -22.29
C ILE A 537 -12.49 -0.01 -21.85
N PRO A 538 -11.16 -0.05 -22.11
CA PRO A 538 -10.26 -1.07 -21.59
C PRO A 538 -10.50 -1.50 -20.14
N LYS A 539 -10.71 -0.53 -19.24
CA LYS A 539 -10.91 -0.77 -17.81
C LYS A 539 -12.17 -1.60 -17.51
N ILE A 540 -13.21 -1.51 -18.35
CA ILE A 540 -14.44 -2.30 -18.19
C ILE A 540 -14.21 -3.76 -18.57
N HIS A 541 -13.25 -4.06 -19.46
CA HIS A 541 -12.92 -5.43 -19.83
C HIS A 541 -12.20 -6.22 -18.72
N TYR A 542 -11.60 -5.52 -17.75
CA TYR A 542 -10.96 -6.15 -16.58
C TYR A 542 -11.95 -6.54 -15.48
N LEU A 543 -13.21 -6.11 -15.62
CA LEU A 543 -14.35 -6.61 -14.86
C LEU A 543 -14.85 -7.89 -15.52
#